data_AF-A0A7C5YMA3-F1
#
_entry.id   AF-A0A7C5YMA3-F1
#
_cell.length_a   1.000
_cell.length_b   1.000
_cell.length_c   1.000
_cell.angle_alpha   90.00
_cell.angle_beta   90.00
_cell.angle_gamma   90.00
#
_symmetry.space_group_name_H-M   'P 1'
#
loop_
_entity.id
_entity.type
_entity.pdbx_description
1 polymer ?
#
loop_
_entity_poly.entity_id
_entity_poly.type
_entity_poly.pdbx_seq_one_letter_code
_entity_poly.pdbx_strand_id
1 'polypeptide(L)'
;MIILWLIGLAILAFVLASRFYARYLAKQLGEDPSCPTPAQRINDGRDYVPTKPYVLFAHHFSAIAGAGPIVGPTMAILYGYLPGWLWVVFGGVFIGAVHDYLALFVSMREGGKSIAEVARKTLGATGFTLFILFTILMLILVTSAFLRMTAISLTSIWPLAKLGLEPGRTLLKTVEINGELNGRIGGIASMSVI
;
A
#
# COMPACT_ATOMS: atom_id res chain seq x y z
N MET A 1 -18.95 -4.43 -21.85
CA MET A 1 -18.36 -3.39 -22.73
C MET A 1 -17.81 -2.20 -21.95
N ILE A 2 -18.56 -1.59 -21.02
CA ILE A 2 -18.11 -0.45 -20.19
C ILE A 2 -16.80 -0.72 -19.40
N ILE A 3 -16.65 -1.92 -18.83
CA ILE A 3 -15.47 -2.27 -18.03
C ILE A 3 -14.17 -2.20 -18.86
N LEU A 4 -14.21 -2.68 -20.11
CA LEU A 4 -13.05 -2.63 -21.00
C LEU A 4 -12.64 -1.19 -21.33
N TRP A 5 -13.63 -0.29 -21.49
CA TRP A 5 -13.38 1.14 -21.68
C TRP A 5 -12.74 1.78 -20.44
N LEU A 6 -13.22 1.46 -19.24
CA LEU A 6 -12.65 1.97 -17.99
C LEU A 6 -11.22 1.48 -17.77
N ILE A 7 -10.93 0.21 -18.07
CA ILE A 7 -9.56 -0.33 -18.01
C ILE A 7 -8.67 0.36 -19.04
N GLY A 8 -9.14 0.48 -20.29
CA GLY A 8 -8.40 1.16 -21.35
C GLY A 8 -8.07 2.61 -21.00
N LEU A 9 -9.03 3.34 -20.43
CA LEU A 9 -8.84 4.71 -19.99
C LEU A 9 -7.85 4.82 -18.81
N ALA A 10 -7.91 3.89 -17.86
CA ALA A 10 -6.95 3.84 -16.75
C ALA A 10 -5.52 3.55 -17.24
N ILE A 11 -5.35 2.57 -18.14
CA ILE A 11 -4.05 2.27 -18.75
C ILE A 11 -3.51 3.49 -19.50
N LEU A 12 -4.36 4.14 -20.31
CA LEU A 12 -3.98 5.36 -21.02
C LEU A 12 -3.54 6.46 -20.05
N ALA A 13 -4.30 6.68 -18.97
CA ALA A 13 -3.95 7.65 -17.93
C ALA A 13 -2.60 7.33 -17.28
N PHE A 14 -2.32 6.08 -16.92
CA PHE A 14 -1.05 5.68 -16.33
C PHE A 14 0.12 5.79 -17.32
N VAL A 15 -0.08 5.47 -18.60
CA VAL A 15 0.94 5.63 -19.65
C VAL A 15 1.25 7.11 -19.88
N LEU A 16 0.22 7.96 -19.97
CA LEU A 16 0.41 9.40 -20.11
C LEU A 16 1.08 10.01 -18.87
N ALA A 17 0.66 9.60 -17.67
CA ALA A 17 1.27 10.04 -16.41
C ALA A 17 2.74 9.63 -16.32
N SER A 18 3.07 8.37 -16.60
CA SER A 18 4.46 7.88 -16.56
C SER A 18 5.36 8.56 -17.60
N ARG A 19 4.82 9.00 -18.74
CA ARG A 19 5.63 9.63 -19.79
C ARG A 19 5.73 11.14 -19.66
N PHE A 20 4.67 11.82 -19.27
CA PHE A 20 4.62 13.29 -19.20
C PHE A 20 4.79 13.79 -17.77
N TYR A 21 4.00 13.28 -16.84
CA TYR A 21 4.00 13.77 -15.46
C TYR A 21 5.25 13.33 -14.69
N ALA A 22 5.68 12.07 -14.82
CA ALA A 22 6.92 11.62 -14.18
C ALA A 22 8.15 12.39 -14.68
N ARG A 23 8.23 12.70 -15.98
CA ARG A 23 9.31 13.53 -16.54
C ARG A 23 9.25 14.98 -16.05
N TYR A 24 8.04 15.53 -15.88
CA TYR A 24 7.87 16.84 -15.29
C TYR A 24 8.39 16.86 -13.85
N LEU A 25 8.01 15.87 -13.03
CA LEU A 25 8.50 15.72 -11.65
C LEU A 25 10.01 15.55 -11.60
N ALA A 26 10.59 14.69 -12.44
CA ALA A 26 12.03 14.48 -12.52
C ALA A 26 12.80 15.78 -12.78
N LYS A 27 12.29 16.63 -13.69
CA LYS A 27 12.88 17.94 -13.96
C LYS A 27 12.75 18.88 -12.76
N GLN A 28 11.59 18.94 -12.11
CA GLN A 28 11.36 19.79 -10.94
C GLN A 28 12.24 19.39 -9.74
N LEU A 29 12.48 18.10 -9.55
CA LEU A 29 13.37 17.58 -8.50
C LEU A 29 14.86 17.70 -8.84
N GLY A 30 15.21 18.07 -10.08
CA GLY A 30 16.59 18.14 -10.53
C GLY A 30 17.25 16.76 -10.60
N GLU A 31 16.54 15.77 -11.16
CA GLU A 31 17.13 14.47 -11.47
C GLU A 31 18.25 14.66 -12.50
N ASP A 32 19.44 14.16 -12.15
CA ASP A 32 20.63 14.26 -12.98
C ASP A 32 21.15 12.85 -13.30
N PRO A 33 21.05 12.40 -14.56
CA PRO A 33 21.53 11.09 -14.98
C PRO A 33 23.04 10.87 -14.82
N SER A 34 23.82 11.94 -14.67
CA SER A 34 25.28 11.85 -14.46
C SER A 34 25.67 11.55 -13.02
N CYS A 35 24.72 11.68 -12.07
CA CYS A 35 24.93 11.37 -10.67
C CYS A 35 24.73 9.86 -10.41
N PRO A 36 25.79 9.07 -10.11
CA PRO A 36 25.62 7.66 -9.77
C PRO A 36 24.88 7.49 -8.45
N THR A 37 24.05 6.46 -8.36
CA THR A 37 23.32 6.15 -7.12
C THR A 37 24.28 5.69 -6.01
N PRO A 38 23.88 5.77 -4.72
CA PRO A 38 24.69 5.26 -3.61
C PRO A 38 25.09 3.79 -3.80
N ALA A 39 24.20 2.97 -4.37
CA ALA A 39 24.46 1.58 -4.71
C ALA A 39 25.65 1.41 -5.68
N GLN A 40 25.77 2.28 -6.68
CA GLN A 40 26.89 2.25 -7.63
C GLN A 40 28.16 2.89 -7.08
N ARG A 41 28.04 3.98 -6.32
CA ARG A 41 29.18 4.74 -5.81
C ARG A 41 29.92 4.04 -4.67
N ILE A 42 29.19 3.41 -3.74
CA ILE A 42 29.77 2.77 -2.55
C ILE A 42 30.08 1.29 -2.85
N ASN A 43 29.12 0.57 -3.44
CA ASN A 43 29.26 -0.82 -3.91
C ASN A 43 30.06 -1.74 -2.95
N ASP A 44 29.65 -1.81 -1.69
CA ASP A 44 30.36 -2.55 -0.64
C ASP A 44 30.03 -4.06 -0.59
N GLY A 45 29.13 -4.52 -1.45
CA GLY A 45 28.69 -5.92 -1.50
C GLY A 45 27.81 -6.35 -0.33
N ARG A 46 27.38 -5.43 0.55
CA ARG A 46 26.52 -5.70 1.71
C ARG A 46 25.31 -4.78 1.73
N ASP A 47 25.51 -3.51 2.07
CA ASP A 47 24.44 -2.52 2.22
C ASP A 47 24.17 -1.80 0.90
N TYR A 48 25.19 -1.67 0.04
CA TYR A 48 25.12 -1.00 -1.26
C TYR A 48 25.49 -1.98 -2.37
N VAL A 49 24.48 -2.51 -3.05
CA VAL A 49 24.67 -3.45 -4.17
C VAL A 49 23.87 -3.02 -5.38
N PRO A 50 24.52 -2.75 -6.54
CA PRO A 50 23.82 -2.48 -7.79
C PRO A 50 22.88 -3.63 -8.15
N THR A 51 21.59 -3.35 -8.15
CA THR A 51 20.53 -4.36 -8.30
C THR A 51 19.70 -4.07 -9.54
N LYS A 52 19.22 -5.13 -10.19
CA LYS A 52 18.41 -5.01 -11.41
C LYS A 52 17.06 -4.35 -11.10
N PRO A 53 16.52 -3.47 -11.97
CA PRO A 53 15.32 -2.70 -11.68
C PRO A 53 14.09 -3.53 -11.31
N TYR A 54 13.91 -4.71 -11.92
CA TYR A 54 12.77 -5.58 -11.64
C TYR A 54 12.83 -6.21 -10.24
N VAL A 55 14.02 -6.43 -9.70
CA VAL A 55 14.21 -6.93 -8.31
C VAL A 55 13.88 -5.80 -7.33
N LEU A 56 14.37 -4.59 -7.60
CA LEU A 56 14.03 -3.41 -6.81
C LEU A 56 12.52 -3.13 -6.82
N PHE A 57 11.90 -3.23 -8.00
CA PHE A 57 10.45 -3.12 -8.14
C PHE A 57 9.72 -4.18 -7.31
N ALA A 58 10.14 -5.45 -7.35
CA ALA A 58 9.52 -6.50 -6.56
C ALA A 58 9.63 -6.24 -5.05
N HIS A 59 10.79 -5.80 -4.56
CA HIS A 59 10.95 -5.42 -3.15
C HIS A 59 10.04 -4.25 -2.77
N HIS A 60 10.04 -3.18 -3.57
CA HIS A 60 9.19 -2.00 -3.33
C HIS A 60 7.71 -2.36 -3.37
N PHE A 61 7.29 -3.13 -4.37
CA PHE A 61 5.92 -3.61 -4.52
C PHE A 61 5.50 -4.48 -3.34
N SER A 62 6.35 -5.43 -2.91
CA SER A 62 6.06 -6.28 -1.74
C SER A 62 5.93 -5.50 -0.44
N ALA A 63 6.67 -4.40 -0.29
CA ALA A 63 6.60 -3.55 0.91
C ALA A 63 5.27 -2.79 1.02
N ILE A 64 4.56 -2.58 -0.09
CA ILE A 64 3.30 -1.83 -0.16
C ILE A 64 2.10 -2.76 -0.34
N ALA A 65 2.29 -3.92 -0.98
CA ALA A 65 1.29 -4.95 -1.22
C ALA A 65 0.90 -5.70 0.06
N GLY A 66 0.31 -4.99 1.04
CA GLY A 66 -0.34 -5.59 2.20
C GLY A 66 -1.79 -5.99 1.91
N ALA A 67 -2.69 -5.86 2.89
CA ALA A 67 -4.12 -6.13 2.71
C ALA A 67 -4.86 -5.13 1.78
N GLY A 68 -4.17 -4.08 1.32
CA GLY A 68 -4.71 -2.99 0.50
C GLY A 68 -5.42 -3.44 -0.78
N PRO A 69 -4.84 -4.31 -1.63
CA PRO A 69 -5.47 -4.79 -2.87
C PRO A 69 -6.74 -5.62 -2.65
N ILE A 70 -6.94 -6.17 -1.44
CA ILE A 70 -8.12 -6.99 -1.11
C ILE A 70 -9.20 -6.13 -0.45
N VAL A 71 -8.81 -5.39 0.59
CA VAL A 71 -9.72 -4.57 1.40
C VAL A 71 -10.13 -3.31 0.65
N GLY A 72 -9.22 -2.71 -0.10
CA GLY A 72 -9.43 -1.47 -0.85
C GLY A 72 -10.61 -1.54 -1.81
N PRO A 73 -10.64 -2.50 -2.77
CA PRO A 73 -11.78 -2.65 -3.68
C PRO A 73 -13.08 -2.97 -2.96
N THR A 74 -13.02 -3.78 -1.90
CA THR A 74 -14.20 -4.16 -1.10
C THR A 74 -14.82 -2.93 -0.42
N MET A 75 -13.99 -2.06 0.16
CA MET A 75 -14.44 -0.80 0.76
C MET A 75 -14.88 0.21 -0.32
N ALA A 76 -14.21 0.24 -1.47
CA ALA A 76 -14.56 1.15 -2.56
C ALA A 76 -15.98 0.91 -3.11
N ILE A 77 -16.47 -0.34 -3.08
CA ILE A 77 -17.86 -0.67 -3.47
C ILE A 77 -18.87 0.09 -2.61
N LEU A 78 -18.57 0.34 -1.32
CA LEU A 78 -19.46 1.09 -0.42
C LEU A 78 -19.68 2.54 -0.89
N TYR A 79 -18.69 3.12 -1.57
CA TYR A 79 -18.74 4.48 -2.12
C TYR A 79 -19.14 4.51 -3.60
N GLY A 80 -19.45 3.34 -4.18
CA GLY A 80 -19.72 3.17 -5.60
C GLY A 80 -18.45 2.97 -6.44
N TYR A 81 -18.62 2.27 -7.56
CA TYR A 81 -17.49 1.89 -8.42
C TYR A 81 -16.78 3.09 -9.06
N LEU A 82 -17.51 4.15 -9.41
CA LEU A 82 -16.95 5.29 -10.13
C LEU A 82 -16.03 6.16 -9.25
N PRO A 83 -16.44 6.58 -8.03
CA PRO A 83 -15.52 7.27 -7.11
C PRO A 83 -14.29 6.43 -6.74
N GLY A 84 -14.48 5.13 -6.50
CA GLY A 84 -13.37 4.20 -6.27
C GLY A 84 -12.40 4.13 -7.44
N TRP A 85 -12.92 4.01 -8.66
CA TRP A 85 -12.12 3.99 -9.88
C TRP A 85 -11.35 5.30 -10.09
N LEU A 86 -12.01 6.45 -9.91
CA LEU A 86 -11.37 7.75 -10.00
C LEU A 86 -10.25 7.90 -8.97
N TRP A 87 -10.48 7.46 -7.73
CA TRP A 87 -9.47 7.51 -6.68
C TRP A 87 -8.25 6.63 -7.01
N VAL A 88 -8.46 5.43 -7.55
CA VAL A 88 -7.36 4.55 -7.96
C VAL A 88 -6.53 5.20 -9.08
N VAL A 89 -7.19 5.79 -10.09
CA VAL A 89 -6.49 6.40 -11.22
C VAL A 89 -5.82 7.72 -10.83
N PHE A 90 -6.59 8.68 -10.33
CA PHE A 90 -6.08 10.01 -10.01
C PHE A 90 -5.27 10.01 -8.71
N GLY A 91 -5.75 9.38 -7.64
CA GLY A 91 -5.01 9.27 -6.38
C GLY A 91 -3.72 8.48 -6.55
N GLY A 92 -3.74 7.40 -7.35
CA GLY A 92 -2.54 6.65 -7.71
C GLY A 92 -1.49 7.51 -8.41
N VAL A 93 -1.90 8.33 -9.39
CA VAL A 93 -0.98 9.18 -10.16
C VAL A 93 -0.46 10.39 -9.37
N PHE A 94 -1.36 11.13 -8.72
CA PHE A 94 -1.01 12.45 -8.15
C PHE A 94 -0.57 12.39 -6.69
N ILE A 95 -0.96 11.34 -5.96
CA ILE A 95 -0.61 11.18 -4.54
C ILE A 95 0.38 10.04 -4.40
N GLY A 96 -0.01 8.82 -4.77
CA GLY A 96 0.80 7.61 -4.55
C GLY A 96 2.14 7.66 -5.26
N ALA A 97 2.12 7.76 -6.59
CA ALA A 97 3.36 7.76 -7.39
C ALA A 97 4.27 8.95 -7.06
N VAL A 98 3.70 10.12 -6.76
CA VAL A 98 4.47 11.32 -6.37
C VAL A 98 5.13 11.11 -5.01
N HIS A 99 4.39 10.58 -4.04
CA HIS A 99 4.90 10.32 -2.70
C HIS A 99 6.07 9.34 -2.73
N ASP A 100 5.89 8.20 -3.41
CA ASP A 100 6.93 7.17 -3.54
C ASP A 100 8.16 7.69 -4.28
N TYR A 101 7.97 8.39 -5.39
CA TYR A 101 9.07 8.95 -6.16
C TYR A 101 9.86 9.98 -5.36
N LEU A 102 9.18 10.89 -4.64
CA LEU A 102 9.85 11.88 -3.80
C LEU A 102 10.61 11.24 -2.64
N ALA A 103 10.00 10.26 -1.95
CA ALA A 103 10.65 9.56 -0.85
C ALA A 103 11.91 8.82 -1.31
N LEU A 104 11.84 8.10 -2.44
CA LEU A 104 12.98 7.42 -3.03
C LEU A 104 14.06 8.41 -3.48
N PHE A 105 13.67 9.50 -4.15
CA PHE A 105 14.61 10.51 -4.61
C PHE A 105 15.38 11.17 -3.45
N VAL A 106 14.67 11.58 -2.40
CA VAL A 106 15.27 12.17 -1.19
C VAL A 106 16.19 11.16 -0.50
N SER A 107 15.75 9.90 -0.34
CA SER A 107 16.58 8.84 0.25
C SER A 107 17.88 8.65 -0.55
N MET A 108 17.81 8.57 -1.89
CA MET A 108 18.99 8.44 -2.75
C MET A 108 19.95 9.64 -2.60
N ARG A 109 19.44 10.87 -2.53
CA ARG A 109 20.25 12.08 -2.33
C ARG A 109 20.91 12.13 -0.95
N GLU A 110 20.27 11.58 0.06
CA GLU A 110 20.83 11.44 1.42
C GLU A 110 21.66 10.16 1.61
N GLY A 111 22.07 9.52 0.51
CA GLY A 111 22.99 8.39 0.54
C GLY A 111 22.32 7.03 0.81
N GLY A 112 21.02 6.89 0.53
CA GLY A 112 20.25 5.67 0.76
C GLY A 112 19.71 5.54 2.20
N LYS A 113 19.69 6.64 2.96
CA LYS A 113 19.20 6.66 4.35
C LYS A 113 17.67 6.60 4.41
N SER A 114 17.15 6.10 5.52
CA SER A 114 15.71 6.07 5.78
C SER A 114 15.14 7.48 5.93
N ILE A 115 13.86 7.65 5.60
CA ILE A 115 13.16 8.94 5.75
C ILE A 115 13.17 9.42 7.21
N ALA A 116 13.16 8.50 8.19
CA ALA A 116 13.32 8.84 9.60
C ALA A 116 14.66 9.53 9.89
N GLU A 117 15.75 9.03 9.32
CA GLU A 117 17.08 9.63 9.49
C GLU A 117 17.19 10.99 8.76
N VAL A 118 16.56 11.12 7.59
CA VAL A 118 16.44 12.41 6.89
C VAL A 118 15.62 13.42 7.71
N ALA A 119 14.53 12.97 8.34
CA ALA A 119 13.71 13.79 9.21
C ALA A 119 14.51 14.30 10.42
N ARG A 120 15.41 13.47 10.99
CA ARG A 120 16.30 13.87 12.08
C ARG A 120 17.20 15.05 11.71
N LYS A 121 17.80 14.99 10.52
CA LYS A 121 18.67 16.04 9.99
C LYS A 121 17.90 17.32 9.65
N THR A 122 16.66 17.19 9.19
CA THR A 122 15.88 18.31 8.63
C THR A 122 15.00 19.02 9.66
N LEU A 123 14.38 18.30 10.60
CA LEU A 123 13.37 18.81 11.53
C LEU A 123 13.91 19.11 12.94
N GLY A 124 15.19 18.83 13.19
CA GLY A 124 15.79 18.94 14.52
C GLY A 124 15.29 17.88 15.50
N ALA A 125 15.73 17.96 16.76
CA ALA A 125 15.47 16.94 17.78
C ALA A 125 13.97 16.78 18.09
N THR A 126 13.26 17.89 18.32
CA THR A 126 11.83 17.86 18.66
C THR A 126 10.97 17.35 17.51
N GLY A 127 11.22 17.81 16.28
CA GLY A 127 10.49 17.36 15.11
C GLY A 127 10.74 15.88 14.79
N PHE A 128 11.97 15.42 14.98
CA PHE A 128 12.30 13.99 14.90
C PHE A 128 11.53 13.15 15.92
N THR A 129 11.52 13.55 17.20
CA THR A 129 10.79 12.81 18.24
C THR A 129 9.30 12.73 17.94
N LEU A 130 8.68 13.83 17.50
CA LEU A 130 7.27 13.84 17.09
C LEU A 130 7.02 12.92 15.88
N PHE A 131 7.88 12.97 14.86
CA PHE A 131 7.77 12.12 13.68
C PHE A 131 7.90 10.63 14.02
N ILE A 132 8.87 10.27 14.86
CA ILE A 132 9.07 8.88 15.31
C ILE A 132 7.90 8.41 16.16
N LEU A 133 7.43 9.23 17.11
CA LEU A 133 6.27 8.89 17.94
C LEU A 133 5.03 8.65 17.08
N PHE A 134 4.75 9.56 16.14
CA PHE A 134 3.66 9.42 15.19
C PHE A 134 3.79 8.14 14.35
N THR A 135 4.99 7.85 13.86
CA THR A 135 5.26 6.66 13.06
C THR A 135 5.04 5.38 13.87
N ILE A 136 5.51 5.32 15.11
CA ILE A 136 5.29 4.17 16.01
C ILE A 136 3.80 3.97 16.27
N LEU A 137 3.06 5.04 16.58
CA LEU A 137 1.61 4.96 16.81
C LEU A 137 0.87 4.47 15.56
N MET A 138 1.25 4.96 14.37
CA MET A 138 0.68 4.52 13.11
C MET A 138 1.01 3.04 12.82
N LEU A 139 2.24 2.60 13.08
CA LEU A 139 2.63 1.20 12.93
C LEU A 139 1.84 0.29 13.87
N ILE A 140 1.62 0.67 15.13
CA ILE A 140 0.78 -0.09 16.06
C ILE A 140 -0.66 -0.19 15.53
N LEU A 141 -1.23 0.92 15.05
CA LEU A 141 -2.58 0.95 14.51
C LEU A 141 -2.72 0.04 13.29
N VAL A 142 -1.82 0.16 12.32
CA VAL A 142 -1.85 -0.61 11.07
C VAL A 142 -1.60 -2.09 11.32
N THR A 143 -0.60 -2.44 12.14
CA THR A 143 -0.31 -3.84 12.47
C THR A 143 -1.44 -4.48 13.28
N SER A 144 -2.08 -3.74 14.20
CA SER A 144 -3.29 -4.20 14.91
C SER A 144 -4.46 -4.47 13.96
N ALA A 145 -4.71 -3.56 13.01
CA ALA A 145 -5.74 -3.74 11.99
C ALA A 145 -5.47 -4.98 11.12
N PHE A 146 -4.22 -5.18 10.69
CA PHE A 146 -3.81 -6.33 9.88
C PHE A 146 -3.93 -7.64 10.67
N LEU A 147 -3.48 -7.66 11.93
CA LEU A 147 -3.63 -8.81 12.82
C LEU A 147 -5.11 -9.20 12.97
N ARG A 148 -6.00 -8.22 13.17
CA ARG A 148 -7.44 -8.47 13.25
C ARG A 148 -7.99 -9.06 11.95
N MET A 149 -7.58 -8.54 10.79
CA MET A 149 -8.01 -9.08 9.49
C MET A 149 -7.51 -10.50 9.27
N THR A 150 -6.26 -10.79 9.59
CA THR A 150 -5.69 -12.15 9.51
C THR A 150 -6.41 -13.11 10.45
N ALA A 151 -6.73 -12.70 11.68
CA ALA A 151 -7.49 -13.53 12.63
C ALA A 151 -8.89 -13.87 12.10
N ILE A 152 -9.58 -12.90 11.49
CA ILE A 152 -10.89 -13.13 10.87
C ILE A 152 -10.76 -14.08 9.66
N SER A 153 -9.77 -13.86 8.80
CA SER A 153 -9.53 -14.71 7.63
C SER A 153 -9.24 -16.16 8.04
N LEU A 154 -8.39 -16.37 9.06
CA LEU A 154 -7.98 -17.68 9.54
C LEU A 154 -9.12 -18.45 10.21
N THR A 155 -9.91 -17.77 11.04
CA THR A 155 -11.06 -18.39 11.70
C THR A 155 -12.22 -18.63 10.73
N SER A 156 -12.32 -17.82 9.67
CA SER A 156 -13.44 -17.82 8.73
C SER A 156 -14.80 -17.65 9.44
N ILE A 157 -14.79 -16.95 10.58
CA ILE A 157 -15.95 -16.65 11.41
C ILE A 157 -16.33 -15.20 11.17
N TRP A 158 -17.57 -14.97 10.70
CA TRP A 158 -18.06 -13.64 10.39
C TRP A 158 -19.45 -13.39 11.01
N PRO A 159 -19.72 -12.21 11.59
CA PRO A 159 -21.03 -11.92 12.20
C PRO A 159 -22.19 -12.01 11.21
N LEU A 160 -23.26 -12.76 11.52
CA LEU A 160 -24.42 -12.90 10.61
C LEU A 160 -25.08 -11.56 10.34
N ALA A 161 -25.14 -10.69 11.36
CA ALA A 161 -25.69 -9.34 11.25
C ALA A 161 -24.99 -8.51 10.16
N LYS A 162 -23.68 -8.73 9.94
CA LYS A 162 -22.91 -8.04 8.89
C LYS A 162 -23.02 -8.69 7.52
N LEU A 163 -23.49 -9.93 7.44
CA LEU A 163 -23.79 -10.62 6.17
C LEU A 163 -25.21 -10.31 5.68
N GLY A 164 -26.02 -9.60 6.47
CA GLY A 164 -27.43 -9.35 6.15
C GLY A 164 -28.26 -10.63 6.14
N LEU A 165 -27.84 -11.65 6.88
CA LEU A 165 -28.49 -12.96 6.91
C LEU A 165 -29.31 -13.14 8.19
N GLU A 166 -30.56 -13.57 8.03
CA GLU A 166 -31.44 -13.85 9.18
C GLU A 166 -31.03 -15.17 9.88
N PRO A 167 -31.11 -15.23 11.22
CA PRO A 167 -30.87 -16.47 11.97
C PRO A 167 -31.81 -17.59 11.48
N GLY A 168 -31.25 -18.75 11.11
CA GLY A 168 -32.02 -19.94 10.73
C GLY A 168 -32.36 -20.11 9.24
N ARG A 169 -32.08 -19.13 8.37
CA ARG A 169 -32.22 -19.25 6.90
C ARG A 169 -30.88 -19.17 6.16
N THR A 170 -29.83 -19.74 6.73
CA THR A 170 -28.48 -19.68 6.14
C THR A 170 -27.94 -21.07 5.83
N LEU A 171 -27.28 -21.18 4.67
CA LEU A 171 -26.51 -22.38 4.28
C LEU A 171 -25.20 -22.52 5.09
N LEU A 172 -24.88 -21.55 5.95
CA LEU A 172 -23.63 -21.46 6.69
C LEU A 172 -23.76 -22.10 8.07
N LYS A 173 -22.74 -22.86 8.49
CA LYS A 173 -22.69 -23.43 9.84
C LYS A 173 -22.54 -22.28 10.85
N THR A 174 -23.57 -22.05 11.66
CA THR A 174 -23.55 -20.97 12.67
C THR A 174 -22.84 -21.42 13.93
N VAL A 175 -22.00 -20.55 14.51
CA VAL A 175 -21.31 -20.73 15.78
C VAL A 175 -21.56 -19.49 16.61
N GLU A 176 -22.04 -19.67 17.83
CA GLU A 176 -22.25 -18.58 18.78
C GLU A 176 -20.94 -18.31 19.53
N ILE A 177 -20.46 -17.07 19.47
CA ILE A 177 -19.25 -16.64 20.18
C ILE A 177 -19.59 -15.33 20.90
N ASN A 178 -19.43 -15.33 22.23
CA ASN A 178 -19.68 -14.15 23.08
C ASN A 178 -21.09 -13.53 22.92
N GLY A 179 -22.12 -14.34 22.67
CA GLY A 179 -23.51 -13.89 22.50
C GLY A 179 -23.84 -13.31 21.11
N GLU A 180 -22.90 -13.31 20.16
CA GLU A 180 -23.16 -12.98 18.75
C GLU A 180 -23.21 -14.25 17.89
N LEU A 181 -24.26 -14.37 17.06
CA LEU A 181 -24.39 -15.46 16.09
C LEU A 181 -23.44 -15.20 14.91
N ASN A 182 -22.42 -16.04 14.75
CA ASN A 182 -21.45 -15.92 13.67
C ASN A 182 -21.58 -17.08 12.67
N GLY A 183 -21.39 -16.79 11.39
CA GLY A 183 -21.44 -17.77 10.31
C GLY A 183 -20.04 -18.26 10.02
N ARG A 184 -19.84 -19.58 9.98
CA ARG A 184 -18.59 -20.19 9.57
C ARG A 184 -18.63 -20.43 8.07
N ILE A 185 -17.82 -19.67 7.33
CA ILE A 185 -17.88 -19.60 5.85
C ILE A 185 -17.11 -20.77 5.18
N GLY A 186 -16.34 -21.55 5.95
CA GLY A 186 -15.58 -22.72 5.47
C GLY A 186 -14.09 -22.40 5.30
N GLY A 187 -13.24 -23.33 5.74
CA GLY A 187 -11.83 -23.09 6.04
C GLY A 187 -10.85 -23.10 4.86
N ILE A 188 -11.12 -22.36 3.78
CA ILE A 188 -10.21 -22.25 2.62
C ILE A 188 -9.76 -20.80 2.36
N ALA A 189 -10.25 -19.81 3.10
CA ALA A 189 -9.90 -18.39 2.90
C ALA A 189 -8.53 -17.96 3.48
N SER A 190 -7.71 -18.89 4.00
CA SER A 190 -6.43 -18.58 4.65
C SER A 190 -5.23 -18.41 3.70
N MET A 191 -5.36 -18.78 2.42
CA MET A 191 -4.25 -18.70 1.44
C MET A 191 -4.08 -17.32 0.79
N SER A 192 -4.98 -16.35 1.03
CA SER A 192 -4.97 -15.05 0.34
C SER A 192 -4.39 -13.88 1.15
N VAL A 193 -3.84 -14.12 2.35
CA VAL A 193 -3.30 -13.05 3.23
C VAL A 193 -1.90 -13.41 3.72
N ILE A 194 -1.00 -13.74 2.78
CA ILE A 194 0.45 -13.67 2.97
C ILE A 194 1.04 -12.98 1.75
#